data_AF-A0A2M7R2L7-F1
#
_entry.id   AF-A0A2M7R2L7-F1
#
_cell.length_a   1.000
_cell.length_b   1.000
_cell.length_c   1.000
_cell.angle_alpha   90.00
_cell.angle_beta   90.00
_cell.angle_gamma   90.00
#
_symmetry.space_group_name_H-M   'P 1'
#
loop_
_entity.id
_entity.type
_entity.pdbx_description
1 polymer ?
#
loop_
_entity_poly.entity_id
_entity_poly.type
_entity_poly.pdbx_seq_one_letter_code
_entity_poly.pdbx_strand_id
1 'polypeptide(L)' 'MDIHQLKVFASVFKNKSFSRASEELHLTQPTISVHIKALEEEYNCFLYQTPKKLLKMFHNLNSLSGLLGQNSITN' A
#
# COMPACT_ATOMS: atom_id res chain seq x y z
N MET A 1 6.37 -7.08 -4.64
CA MET A 1 5.28 -6.21 -5.10
C MET A 1 5.04 -6.37 -6.60
N ASP A 2 3.78 -6.62 -6.99
CA ASP A 2 3.28 -6.69 -8.38
C ASP A 2 2.35 -5.49 -8.68
N ILE A 3 2.31 -5.01 -9.93
CA ILE A 3 1.48 -3.89 -10.38
C ILE A 3 -0.02 -4.14 -10.15
N HIS A 4 -0.45 -5.41 -10.19
CA HIS A 4 -1.83 -5.77 -9.88
C HIS A 4 -2.19 -5.49 -8.43
N GLN A 5 -1.29 -5.79 -7.49
CA GLN A 5 -1.49 -5.50 -6.07
C GLN A 5 -1.60 -3.99 -5.83
N LEU A 6 -0.74 -3.19 -6.49
CA LEU A 6 -0.79 -1.73 -6.42
C LEU A 6 -2.11 -1.16 -6.96
N LYS A 7 -2.62 -1.68 -8.09
CA LYS A 7 -3.92 -1.28 -8.65
C LYS A 7 -5.07 -1.60 -7.71
N VAL A 8 -5.06 -2.81 -7.14
CA VAL A 8 -6.05 -3.24 -6.13
C VAL A 8 -6.01 -2.31 -4.93
N PHE A 9 -4.82 -2.04 -4.40
CA PHE A 9 -4.61 -1.12 -3.30
C PHE A 9 -5.13 0.29 -3.59
N ALA A 10 -4.81 0.87 -4.76
CA ALA A 10 -5.29 2.18 -5.16
C ALA A 10 -6.83 2.24 -5.26
N SER A 11 -7.47 1.22 -5.82
CA SER A 11 -8.93 1.15 -5.91
C SER A 11 -9.59 1.01 -4.53
N VAL A 12 -9.09 0.13 -3.66
CA VAL A 12 -9.60 -0.02 -2.29
C VAL A 12 -9.48 1.31 -1.52
N PHE A 13 -8.34 1.99 -1.67
CA PHE A 13 -8.12 3.29 -1.04
C PHE A 13 -9.06 4.37 -1.55
N LYS A 14 -9.24 4.46 -2.88
CA LYS A 14 -10.17 5.40 -3.54
C LYS A 14 -11.61 5.17 -3.10
N ASN A 15 -12.08 3.93 -3.09
CA ASN A 15 -13.47 3.59 -2.79
C ASN A 15 -13.77 3.48 -1.29
N LYS A 16 -12.75 3.34 -0.44
CA LYS A 16 -12.88 3.02 0.99
C LYS A 16 -13.75 1.78 1.25
N SER A 17 -13.80 0.85 0.29
CA SER A 17 -14.65 -0.34 0.33
C SER A 17 -14.09 -1.44 -0.56
N PHE A 18 -13.96 -2.63 0.01
CA PHE A 18 -13.55 -3.84 -0.72
C PHE A 18 -14.57 -4.27 -1.76
N SER A 19 -15.87 -4.18 -1.44
CA SER A 19 -16.94 -4.55 -2.35
C SER A 19 -16.98 -3.62 -3.58
N ARG A 20 -16.84 -2.31 -3.37
CA ARG A 20 -16.79 -1.34 -4.48
C ARG A 20 -15.52 -1.49 -5.34
N ALA A 21 -14.38 -1.80 -4.72
CA ALA A 21 -13.16 -2.09 -5.47
C ALA A 21 -13.24 -3.39 -6.28
N SER A 22 -13.92 -4.41 -5.72
CA SER A 22 -14.24 -5.66 -6.40
C SER A 22 -15.11 -5.42 -7.64
N GLU A 23 -16.14 -4.57 -7.52
CA GLU A 23 -16.98 -4.14 -8.64
C GLU A 23 -16.20 -3.34 -9.69
N GLU A 24 -15.40 -2.33 -9.29
CA GLU A 24 -14.61 -1.47 -10.19
C GLU A 24 -13.56 -2.27 -10.97
N LEU A 25 -12.92 -3.24 -10.33
CA LEU A 25 -11.84 -4.02 -10.93
C LEU A 25 -12.32 -5.33 -11.58
N HIS A 26 -13.61 -5.64 -11.51
CA HIS A 26 -14.17 -6.92 -11.95
C HIS A 26 -13.46 -8.13 -11.36
N LEU A 27 -13.05 -8.03 -10.10
CA LEU A 27 -12.41 -9.08 -9.33
C LEU A 27 -13.33 -9.51 -8.20
N THR A 28 -13.17 -10.73 -7.68
CA THR A 28 -13.92 -11.13 -6.49
C THR A 28 -13.35 -10.45 -5.23
N GLN A 29 -14.21 -10.14 -4.26
CA GLN A 29 -13.76 -9.57 -2.98
C GLN A 29 -12.69 -10.45 -2.25
N PRO A 30 -12.74 -11.80 -2.29
CA PRO A 30 -11.64 -12.63 -1.80
C PRO A 30 -10.31 -12.35 -2.50
N THR A 31 -10.31 -12.21 -3.84
CA THR A 31 -9.11 -11.85 -4.63
C THR A 31 -8.54 -10.50 -4.20
N ILE A 32 -9.40 -9.49 -4.04
CA ILE A 32 -9.01 -8.17 -3.52
C ILE A 32 -8.32 -8.32 -2.15
N SER A 33 -8.93 -9.10 -1.25
CA SER A 33 -8.42 -9.29 0.12
C SER A 33 -7.04 -9.97 0.14
N VAL A 34 -6.80 -10.95 -0.74
CA VAL A 34 -5.49 -11.62 -0.89
C VAL A 34 -4.42 -10.63 -1.36
N HIS A 35 -4.73 -9.80 -2.36
CA HIS A 35 -3.76 -8.81 -2.85
C HIS A 35 -3.41 -7.75 -1.80
N ILE A 36 -4.39 -7.28 -1.01
CA ILE A 36 -4.12 -6.35 0.09
C ILE A 36 -3.27 -7.00 1.19
N LYS A 37 -3.60 -8.23 1.61
CA LYS A 37 -2.82 -8.95 2.63
C LYS A 37 -1.38 -9.17 2.20
N ALA A 38 -1.15 -9.56 0.94
CA ALA A 38 0.20 -9.73 0.42
C ALA A 38 1.03 -8.44 0.51
N LEU A 39 0.42 -7.27 0.24
CA LEU A 39 1.08 -5.98 0.44
C LEU A 39 1.29 -5.67 1.92
N GLU A 40 0.32 -5.94 2.78
CA GLU A 40 0.43 -5.76 4.23
C GLU A 40 1.60 -6.56 4.80
N GLU A 41 1.77 -7.81 4.37
CA GLU A 41 2.87 -8.70 4.75
C GLU A 41 4.22 -8.21 4.21
N GLU A 42 4.29 -7.83 2.93
CA GLU A 42 5.53 -7.33 2.30
C GLU A 42 6.06 -6.07 3.00
N TYR A 43 5.16 -5.19 3.44
CA TYR A 43 5.50 -3.92 4.08
C TYR A 43 5.41 -3.96 5.61
N ASN A 44 5.13 -5.12 6.21
CA ASN A 44 4.89 -5.29 7.66
C ASN A 44 3.95 -4.22 8.24
N CYS A 45 2.84 -3.95 7.55
CA CYS A 45 1.92 -2.87 7.92
C CYS A 45 0.44 -3.27 7.70
N PHE A 46 -0.48 -2.54 8.34
CA PHE A 46 -1.92 -2.72 8.13
C PHE A 46 -2.45 -1.60 7.25
N LEU A 47 -2.73 -1.90 5.99
CA LEU A 47 -3.22 -1.00 4.95
C LEU A 47 -4.72 -0.72 5.09
N TYR A 48 -5.48 -1.64 5.72
CA TYR A 48 -6.92 -1.47 5.91
C TYR A 48 -7.29 -0.52 7.06
N GLN A 49 -6.41 -0.33 8.04
CA GLN A 49 -6.72 0.51 9.21
C GLN A 49 -6.51 2.01 8.92
N THR A 50 -7.48 2.62 8.22
CA THR A 50 -7.67 4.08 8.10
C THR A 50 -6.68 4.80 7.17
N PRO A 51 -7.12 5.80 6.37
CA PRO A 51 -6.23 6.62 5.54
C PRO A 51 -5.08 7.31 6.31
N LYS A 52 -5.20 7.49 7.63
CA LYS A 52 -4.14 8.04 8.48
C LYS A 52 -2.90 7.14 8.58
N LYS A 53 -3.05 5.81 8.58
CA LYS A 53 -1.89 4.89 8.62
C LYS A 53 -1.18 4.83 7.28
N LEU A 54 -1.90 5.00 6.18
CA LEU A 54 -1.31 5.05 4.85
C LEU A 54 -0.43 6.28 4.65
N LEU A 55 -0.86 7.44 5.16
CA LEU A 55 -0.03 8.65 5.13
C LEU A 55 1.29 8.43 5.89
N LYS A 56 1.26 7.67 6.98
CA LYS A 56 2.47 7.29 7.73
C LYS A 56 3.40 6.39 6.91
N MET A 57 2.87 5.54 6.03
CA MET A 57 3.66 4.70 5.11
C MET A 57 4.40 5.56 4.06
N PHE A 58 3.71 6.48 3.39
CA PHE A 58 4.36 7.41 2.45
C PHE A 58 5.41 8.28 3.15
N HIS A 59 5.12 8.71 4.38
CA HIS A 59 6.08 9.47 5.18
C HIS A 59 7.32 8.63 5.54
N ASN A 60 7.15 7.36 5.94
CA ASN A 60 8.28 6.47 6.28
C ASN A 60 9.15 6.13 5.05
N LEU A 61 8.54 5.93 3.88
CA LEU A 61 9.27 5.70 2.63
C LEU A 61 10.09 6.93 2.22
N ASN A 62 9.52 8.13 2.32
CA ASN A 62 10.26 9.40 2.07
C ASN A 62 11.33 9.67 3.16
N SER A 63 11.08 9.27 4.41
CA SER A 63 12.07 9.38 5.49
C SER A 63 13.24 8.41 5.31
N LEU A 64 13.02 7.21 4.78
CA LEU A 64 14.08 6.25 4.44
C LEU A 64 14.92 6.72 3.26
N SER A 65 14.34 7.36 2.24
CA SER A 65 15.14 8.02 1.20
C SER A 65 15.99 9.16 1.74
N GLY A 66 15.52 9.88 2.77
CA GLY A 66 16.29 10.90 3.47
C GLY A 66 17.43 10.35 4.34
N LEU A 67 17.32 9.11 4.84
CA LEU A 67 18.36 8.44 5.62
C LEU A 67 19.43 7.76 4.75
N LEU A 68 19.06 7.28 3.57
CA LEU A 68 20.02 6.71 2.60
C LEU A 68 20.81 7.78 1.84
N GLY A 69 20.35 9.05 1.86
CA GLY A 69 21.02 10.18 1.20
C GLY A 69 22.12 10.87 2.01
N GLN A 70 22.41 10.45 3.25
CA GLN A 70 23.43 11.11 4.11
C GLN A 70 24.72 10.30 4.34
N ASN A 71 24.85 9.09 3.78
CA ASN A 71 26.02 8.23 3.99
C ASN A 71 27.02 8.21 2.81
N SER A 72 27.08 9.24 1.96
CA SER A 72 28.04 9.27 0.84
C SER A 72 28.81 10.57 0.65
N ILE A 73 28.79 11.49 1.62
CA ILE A 73 29.69 12.67 1.61
C ILE A 73 30.22 12.93 3.02
N THR A 74 31.07 12.03 3.50
CA THR A 74 32.09 12.34 4.50
C THR A 74 33.29 11.43 4.25
N ASN A 75 34.08 11.79 3.23
CA ASN A 75 35.52 11.66 3.25
C ASN A 75 36.13 12.76 2.39
#